data_AF-A0A1I6MCG3-F1
#
_entry.id   AF-A0A1I6MCG3-F1
#
_cell.length_a   1.000
_cell.length_b   1.000
_cell.length_c   1.000
_cell.angle_alpha   90.00
_cell.angle_beta   90.00
_cell.angle_gamma   90.00
#
_symmetry.space_group_name_H-M   'P 1'
#
loop_
_entity.id
_entity.type
_entity.pdbx_description
1 polymer ?
#
loop_
_entity_poly.entity_id
_entity_poly.type
_entity_poly.pdbx_seq_one_letter_code
_entity_poly.pdbx_strand_id
1 'polypeptide(L)'
;MRAIIIIVVAAVVGFFGYQYAVEGRTPDQAIGVLTGATQEAEAAAAQAAAEAEAAAAAAEEAAAAEAAAAEEAAAEAAAEAQAAADEAAAQAAAELEAAEQEAESAAAALAAEAEAAVENATEAAQEAVDAATDEISNAVEDATNALGDALDSLTGNADEATDAGETEAADQ
;
A
#
# COMPACT_ATOMS: atom_id res chain seq x y z
N MET A 1 -51.61 -64.40 -24.76
CA MET A 1 -52.06 -63.43 -25.80
C MET A 1 -53.54 -63.60 -26.18
N ARG A 2 -54.02 -64.78 -26.59
CA ARG A 2 -55.43 -64.99 -27.02
C ARG A 2 -56.46 -64.82 -25.89
N ALA A 3 -56.14 -65.23 -24.67
CA ALA A 3 -57.01 -65.08 -23.50
C ALA A 3 -57.21 -63.61 -23.07
N ILE A 4 -56.17 -62.76 -23.19
CA ILE A 4 -56.25 -61.33 -22.87
C ILE A 4 -57.16 -60.61 -23.90
N ILE A 5 -57.07 -60.97 -25.18
CA ILE A 5 -57.93 -60.41 -26.24
C ILE A 5 -59.40 -60.73 -25.99
N ILE A 6 -59.73 -61.97 -25.57
CA ILE A 6 -61.12 -62.36 -25.27
C ILE A 6 -61.69 -61.56 -24.09
N ILE A 7 -60.87 -61.28 -23.07
CA ILE A 7 -61.27 -60.45 -21.92
C ILE A 7 -61.52 -59.00 -22.34
N VAL A 8 -60.66 -58.42 -23.19
CA VAL A 8 -60.85 -57.07 -23.72
C VAL A 8 -62.13 -56.96 -24.56
N VAL A 9 -62.40 -57.95 -25.43
CA VAL A 9 -63.62 -57.97 -26.24
C VAL A 9 -64.88 -58.12 -25.37
N ALA A 10 -64.84 -58.97 -24.34
CA ALA A 10 -65.97 -59.10 -23.42
C ALA A 10 -66.22 -57.83 -22.60
N ALA A 11 -65.15 -57.12 -22.19
CA ALA A 11 -65.27 -55.83 -21.50
C ALA A 11 -65.87 -54.75 -22.41
N VAL A 12 -65.44 -54.70 -23.68
CA VAL A 12 -65.99 -53.79 -24.69
C VAL A 12 -67.48 -54.09 -24.93
N VAL A 13 -67.85 -55.34 -25.17
CA VAL A 13 -69.24 -55.74 -25.42
C VAL A 13 -70.12 -55.54 -24.19
N GLY A 14 -69.61 -55.81 -22.98
CA GLY A 14 -70.33 -55.56 -21.72
C GLY A 14 -70.54 -54.08 -21.45
N PHE A 15 -69.56 -53.24 -21.75
CA PHE A 15 -69.64 -51.78 -21.62
C PHE A 15 -70.67 -51.19 -22.59
N PHE A 16 -70.64 -51.57 -23.87
CA PHE A 16 -71.63 -51.12 -24.85
C PHE A 16 -73.05 -51.66 -24.57
N GLY A 17 -73.18 -52.86 -24.02
CA GLY A 17 -74.47 -53.41 -23.59
C GLY A 17 -75.10 -52.65 -22.42
N TYR A 18 -74.29 -52.20 -21.45
CA TYR A 18 -74.76 -51.39 -20.33
C TYR A 18 -75.17 -49.97 -20.75
N GLN A 19 -74.37 -49.31 -21.61
CA GLN A 19 -74.67 -47.98 -22.15
C GLN A 19 -75.96 -47.91 -22.98
N TYR A 20 -76.28 -48.98 -23.73
CA TYR A 20 -77.48 -49.04 -24.55
C TYR A 20 -78.76 -49.27 -23.72
N ALA A 21 -78.67 -50.08 -22.65
CA ALA A 21 -79.84 -50.47 -21.86
C ALA A 21 -80.19 -49.50 -20.71
N VAL A 22 -79.21 -48.80 -20.15
CA VAL A 22 -79.41 -47.92 -18.98
C VAL A 22 -79.44 -46.44 -19.37
N GLU A 23 -78.60 -46.03 -20.33
CA GLU A 23 -78.45 -44.61 -20.73
C GLU A 23 -79.04 -44.29 -22.11
N GLY A 24 -79.59 -45.31 -22.81
CA GLY A 24 -80.25 -45.16 -24.12
C GLY A 24 -79.32 -44.73 -25.25
N ARG A 25 -78.01 -44.85 -25.08
CA ARG A 25 -77.00 -44.32 -26.00
C ARG A 25 -76.65 -45.36 -27.08
N THR A 26 -76.74 -44.99 -28.36
CA THR A 26 -76.31 -45.87 -29.45
C THR A 26 -74.78 -46.03 -29.47
N PRO A 27 -74.24 -47.14 -30.00
CA PRO A 27 -72.79 -47.38 -30.06
C PRO A 27 -72.01 -46.21 -30.66
N ASP A 28 -72.55 -45.57 -31.69
CA ASP A 28 -71.94 -44.41 -32.36
C ASP A 28 -71.87 -43.17 -31.46
N GLN A 29 -72.86 -42.97 -30.58
CA GLN A 29 -72.84 -41.87 -29.61
C GLN A 29 -71.88 -42.13 -28.45
N ALA A 30 -71.73 -43.38 -28.01
CA ALA A 30 -70.75 -43.74 -26.99
C ALA A 30 -69.31 -43.64 -27.51
N ILE A 31 -69.07 -44.02 -28.76
CA ILE A 31 -67.81 -43.79 -29.47
C ILE A 31 -67.58 -42.28 -29.63
N GLY A 32 -68.58 -41.50 -30.04
CA GLY A 32 -68.49 -40.03 -30.16
C GLY A 32 -68.10 -39.35 -28.84
N VAL A 33 -68.74 -39.70 -27.73
CA VAL A 33 -68.42 -39.17 -26.39
C VAL A 33 -67.02 -39.60 -25.94
N LEU A 34 -66.65 -40.87 -26.16
CA LEU A 34 -65.30 -41.36 -25.85
C LEU A 34 -64.24 -40.62 -26.67
N THR A 35 -64.49 -40.38 -27.95
CA THR A 35 -63.59 -39.63 -28.84
C THR A 35 -63.48 -38.14 -28.48
N GLY A 36 -64.56 -37.55 -27.95
CA GLY A 36 -64.55 -36.18 -27.42
C GLY A 36 -63.75 -36.09 -26.12
N ALA A 37 -63.97 -37.04 -25.20
CA ALA A 37 -63.22 -37.12 -23.94
C ALA A 37 -61.71 -37.34 -24.16
N THR A 38 -61.30 -38.12 -25.18
CA THR A 38 -59.88 -38.25 -25.55
C THR A 38 -59.30 -36.96 -26.14
N GLN A 39 -60.06 -36.22 -26.96
CA GLN A 39 -59.58 -34.94 -27.50
C GLN A 39 -59.47 -33.86 -26.43
N GLU A 40 -60.40 -33.83 -25.47
CA GLU A 40 -60.33 -32.94 -24.31
C GLU A 40 -59.13 -33.27 -23.41
N ALA A 41 -58.86 -34.56 -23.19
CA ALA A 41 -57.67 -35.01 -22.45
C ALA A 41 -56.36 -34.66 -23.18
N GLU A 42 -56.31 -34.77 -24.51
CA GLU A 42 -55.15 -34.39 -25.32
C GLU A 42 -54.93 -32.87 -25.31
N ALA A 43 -56.00 -32.07 -25.41
CA ALA A 43 -55.94 -30.63 -25.28
C ALA A 43 -55.48 -30.19 -23.88
N ALA A 44 -55.97 -30.83 -22.82
CA ALA A 44 -55.53 -30.58 -21.45
C ALA A 44 -54.05 -30.96 -21.24
N ALA A 45 -53.59 -32.06 -21.83
CA ALA A 45 -52.19 -32.46 -21.80
C ALA A 45 -51.29 -31.47 -22.57
N ALA A 46 -51.73 -30.99 -23.73
CA ALA A 46 -51.02 -29.97 -24.51
C ALA A 46 -50.95 -28.63 -23.77
N GLN A 47 -52.04 -28.22 -23.11
CA GLN A 47 -52.05 -27.02 -22.28
C GLN A 47 -51.12 -27.15 -21.08
N ALA A 48 -51.14 -28.28 -20.37
CA ALA A 48 -50.23 -28.53 -19.25
C ALA A 48 -48.75 -28.54 -19.68
N ALA A 49 -48.45 -29.07 -20.88
CA ALA A 49 -47.11 -29.01 -21.44
C ALA A 49 -46.69 -27.56 -21.76
N ALA A 50 -47.57 -26.76 -22.37
CA ALA A 50 -47.29 -25.35 -22.66
C ALA A 50 -47.10 -24.51 -21.38
N GLU A 51 -47.89 -24.76 -20.34
CA GLU A 51 -47.73 -24.11 -19.03
C GLU A 51 -46.41 -24.52 -18.35
N ALA A 52 -46.01 -25.78 -18.48
CA ALA A 52 -44.72 -26.25 -17.96
C ALA A 52 -43.53 -25.63 -18.72
N GLU A 53 -43.61 -25.51 -20.04
CA GLU A 53 -42.59 -24.82 -20.86
C GLU A 53 -42.50 -23.33 -20.51
N ALA A 54 -43.64 -22.66 -20.34
CA ALA A 54 -43.67 -21.26 -19.90
C ALA A 54 -43.07 -21.07 -18.49
N ALA A 55 -43.36 -22.00 -17.56
CA ALA A 55 -42.78 -21.98 -16.22
C ALA A 55 -41.26 -22.23 -16.24
N ALA A 56 -40.78 -23.12 -17.12
CA ALA A 56 -39.35 -23.36 -17.31
C ALA A 56 -38.64 -22.13 -17.88
N ALA A 57 -39.19 -21.49 -18.91
CA ALA A 57 -38.64 -20.26 -19.48
C ALA A 57 -38.59 -19.11 -18.45
N ALA A 58 -39.65 -18.93 -17.65
CA ALA A 58 -39.67 -17.94 -16.58
C ALA A 58 -38.63 -18.22 -15.49
N ALA A 59 -38.38 -19.49 -15.16
CA ALA A 59 -37.34 -19.88 -14.22
C ALA A 59 -35.93 -19.62 -14.77
N GLU A 60 -35.68 -19.87 -16.06
CA GLU A 60 -34.42 -19.55 -16.73
C GLU A 60 -34.17 -18.03 -16.77
N GLU A 61 -35.19 -17.23 -17.08
CA GLU A 61 -35.09 -15.77 -17.06
C GLU A 61 -34.80 -15.23 -15.66
N ALA A 62 -35.47 -15.76 -14.63
CA ALA A 62 -35.21 -15.40 -13.24
C ALA A 62 -33.78 -15.76 -12.81
N ALA A 63 -33.28 -16.94 -13.19
CA ALA A 63 -31.91 -17.35 -12.89
C ALA A 63 -30.86 -16.48 -13.62
N ALA A 64 -31.14 -16.09 -14.87
CA ALA A 64 -30.27 -15.18 -15.62
C ALA A 64 -30.25 -13.78 -15.00
N ALA A 65 -31.40 -13.27 -14.54
CA ALA A 65 -31.49 -11.99 -13.85
C ALA A 65 -30.73 -12.00 -12.50
N GLU A 66 -30.82 -13.08 -11.73
CA GLU A 66 -30.08 -13.25 -10.49
C GLU A 66 -28.56 -13.32 -10.74
N ALA A 67 -28.13 -14.04 -11.78
CA ALA A 67 -26.73 -14.10 -12.17
C ALA A 67 -26.19 -12.72 -12.59
N ALA A 68 -26.95 -11.95 -13.39
CA ALA A 68 -26.57 -10.59 -13.78
C ALA A 68 -26.46 -9.64 -12.58
N ALA A 69 -27.41 -9.71 -11.63
CA ALA A 69 -27.37 -8.91 -10.41
C ALA A 69 -26.16 -9.28 -9.52
N ALA A 70 -25.80 -10.57 -9.45
CA ALA A 70 -24.62 -11.03 -8.73
C ALA A 70 -23.31 -10.54 -9.39
N GLU A 71 -23.23 -10.54 -10.73
CA GLU A 71 -22.08 -10.00 -11.46
C GLU A 71 -21.93 -8.49 -11.25
N GLU A 72 -23.03 -7.73 -11.28
CA GLU A 72 -23.02 -6.28 -11.02
C GLU A 72 -22.54 -5.98 -9.58
N ALA A 73 -23.08 -6.68 -8.59
CA ALA A 73 -22.66 -6.53 -7.20
C ALA A 73 -21.18 -6.89 -6.99
N ALA A 74 -20.68 -7.92 -7.69
CA ALA A 74 -19.26 -8.28 -7.64
C ALA A 74 -18.36 -7.20 -8.30
N ALA A 75 -18.82 -6.59 -9.39
CA ALA A 75 -18.10 -5.50 -10.05
C ALA A 75 -18.07 -4.23 -9.19
N GLU A 76 -19.18 -3.89 -8.52
CA GLU A 76 -19.25 -2.77 -7.59
C GLU A 76 -18.31 -2.99 -6.39
N ALA A 77 -18.35 -4.16 -5.77
CA ALA A 77 -17.44 -4.50 -4.67
C ALA A 77 -15.96 -4.46 -5.09
N ALA A 78 -15.63 -4.88 -6.31
CA ALA A 78 -14.27 -4.80 -6.85
C ALA A 78 -13.83 -3.34 -7.08
N ALA A 79 -14.73 -2.47 -7.56
CA ALA A 79 -14.47 -1.06 -7.75
C ALA A 79 -14.25 -0.32 -6.42
N GLU A 80 -15.07 -0.61 -5.41
CA GLU A 80 -14.90 -0.08 -4.05
C GLU A 80 -13.57 -0.53 -3.43
N ALA A 81 -13.22 -1.81 -3.58
CA ALA A 81 -11.95 -2.34 -3.10
C ALA A 81 -10.74 -1.68 -3.78
N GLN A 82 -10.81 -1.44 -5.10
CA GLN A 82 -9.77 -0.73 -5.83
C GLN A 82 -9.64 0.73 -5.38
N ALA A 83 -10.76 1.44 -5.20
CA ALA A 83 -10.75 2.82 -4.71
C ALA A 83 -10.13 2.92 -3.30
N ALA A 84 -10.46 1.99 -2.40
CA ALA A 84 -9.84 1.92 -1.07
C ALA A 84 -8.33 1.63 -1.14
N ALA A 85 -7.89 0.77 -2.07
CA ALA A 85 -6.47 0.50 -2.30
C ALA A 85 -5.72 1.73 -2.83
N ASP A 86 -6.32 2.46 -3.77
CA ASP A 86 -5.74 3.69 -4.34
C ASP A 86 -5.62 4.79 -3.27
N GLU A 87 -6.63 4.94 -2.41
CA GLU A 87 -6.59 5.88 -1.28
C GLU A 87 -5.49 5.51 -0.29
N ALA A 88 -5.36 4.23 0.09
CA ALA A 88 -4.31 3.77 0.97
C ALA A 88 -2.90 3.98 0.37
N ALA A 89 -2.74 3.78 -0.94
CA ALA A 89 -1.49 4.04 -1.64
C ALA A 89 -1.15 5.54 -1.65
N ALA A 90 -2.14 6.42 -1.86
CA ALA A 90 -1.95 7.87 -1.80
C ALA A 90 -1.56 8.35 -0.40
N GLN A 91 -2.18 7.80 0.65
CA GLN A 91 -1.82 8.11 2.05
C GLN A 91 -0.38 7.68 2.35
N ALA A 92 0.00 6.46 1.97
CA ALA A 92 1.36 5.97 2.16
C ALA A 92 2.41 6.82 1.42
N ALA A 93 2.10 7.28 0.20
CA ALA A 93 2.98 8.17 -0.55
C ALA A 93 3.15 9.53 0.14
N ALA A 94 2.06 10.12 0.66
CA ALA A 94 2.12 11.38 1.39
C ALA A 94 2.90 11.28 2.72
N GLU A 95 2.75 10.15 3.44
CA GLU A 95 3.52 9.89 4.66
C GLU A 95 5.02 9.74 4.36
N LEU A 96 5.39 9.07 3.26
CA LEU A 96 6.78 8.96 2.82
C LEU A 96 7.37 10.33 2.49
N GLU A 97 6.65 11.15 1.71
CA GLU A 97 7.11 12.49 1.34
C GLU A 97 7.30 13.40 2.57
N ALA A 98 6.40 13.30 3.56
CA ALA A 98 6.54 14.02 4.83
C ALA A 98 7.79 13.56 5.62
N ALA A 99 8.04 12.25 5.68
CA ALA A 99 9.21 11.70 6.34
C ALA A 99 10.53 12.11 5.64
N GLU A 100 10.54 12.17 4.31
CA GLU A 100 11.69 12.65 3.53
C GLU A 100 12.00 14.13 3.83
N GLN A 101 10.97 14.99 3.88
CA GLN A 101 11.13 16.41 4.23
C GLN A 101 11.65 16.60 5.66
N GLU A 102 11.15 15.81 6.62
CA GLU A 102 11.64 15.84 8.00
C GLU A 102 13.12 15.42 8.06
N ALA A 103 13.49 14.36 7.34
CA ALA A 103 14.87 13.89 7.27
C ALA A 103 15.81 14.93 6.63
N GLU A 104 15.38 15.60 5.56
CA GLU A 104 16.14 16.69 4.93
C GLU A 104 16.33 17.88 5.88
N SER A 105 15.27 18.29 6.58
CA SER A 105 15.35 19.36 7.59
C SER A 105 16.28 18.98 8.73
N ALA A 106 16.25 17.74 9.21
CA ALA A 106 17.14 17.26 10.26
C ALA A 106 18.60 17.22 9.78
N ALA A 107 18.85 16.78 8.55
CA ALA A 107 20.18 16.80 7.95
C ALA A 107 20.73 18.23 7.80
N ALA A 108 19.89 19.18 7.36
CA ALA A 108 20.27 20.58 7.26
C ALA A 108 20.60 21.20 8.62
N ALA A 109 19.83 20.88 9.66
CA ALA A 109 20.10 21.34 11.02
C ALA A 109 21.44 20.82 11.55
N LEU A 110 21.72 19.51 11.36
CA LEU A 110 23.00 18.91 11.74
C LEU A 110 24.18 19.51 10.97
N ALA A 111 24.01 19.82 9.68
CA ALA A 111 25.05 20.47 8.90
C ALA A 111 25.37 21.88 9.42
N ALA A 112 24.34 22.67 9.75
CA ALA A 112 24.51 24.00 10.33
C ALA A 112 25.19 23.95 11.72
N GLU A 113 24.82 22.99 12.56
CA GLU A 113 25.47 22.78 13.86
C GLU A 113 26.95 22.39 13.70
N ALA A 114 27.26 21.52 12.75
CA ALA A 114 28.63 21.13 12.45
C ALA A 114 29.48 22.30 11.94
N GLU A 115 28.93 23.15 11.07
CA GLU A 115 29.60 24.36 10.58
C GLU A 115 29.89 25.33 11.74
N ALA A 116 28.92 25.59 12.60
CA ALA A 116 29.10 26.42 13.79
C ALA A 116 30.16 25.84 14.74
N ALA A 117 30.19 24.52 14.94
CA ALA A 117 31.19 23.87 15.77
C ALA A 117 32.61 24.04 15.20
N VAL A 118 32.77 23.96 13.88
CA VAL A 118 34.06 24.17 13.19
C VAL A 118 34.51 25.63 13.31
N GLU A 119 33.60 26.59 13.16
CA GLU A 119 33.90 28.02 13.33
C GLU A 119 34.42 28.30 14.75
N ASN A 120 33.67 27.88 15.77
CA ASN A 120 34.09 28.02 17.18
C ASN A 120 35.44 27.35 17.47
N ALA A 121 35.68 26.15 16.93
CA ALA A 121 36.96 25.46 17.10
C ALA A 121 38.12 26.21 16.43
N THR A 122 37.86 26.85 15.28
CA THR A 122 38.84 27.64 14.55
C THR A 122 39.17 28.93 15.30
N GLU A 123 38.17 29.63 15.84
CA GLU A 123 38.35 30.81 16.69
C GLU A 123 39.19 30.48 17.92
N ALA A 124 38.83 29.42 18.65
CA ALA A 124 39.59 28.97 19.82
C ALA A 124 41.05 28.60 19.48
N ALA A 125 41.28 27.99 18.30
CA ALA A 125 42.62 27.67 17.84
C ALA A 125 43.43 28.94 17.50
N GLN A 126 42.80 29.96 16.91
CA GLN A 126 43.45 31.25 16.64
C GLN A 126 43.82 31.97 17.94
N GLU A 127 42.90 32.05 18.90
CA GLU A 127 43.18 32.64 20.22
C GLU A 127 44.35 31.95 20.92
N ALA A 128 44.43 30.61 20.83
CA ALA A 128 45.55 29.86 21.40
C ALA A 128 46.89 30.15 20.69
N VAL A 129 46.87 30.34 19.37
CA VAL A 129 48.07 30.71 18.58
C VAL A 129 48.53 32.12 18.90
N ASP A 130 47.60 33.07 19.02
CA ASP A 130 47.89 34.46 19.38
C ASP A 130 48.52 34.51 20.77
N ALA A 131 47.93 33.83 21.76
CA ALA A 131 48.47 33.76 23.12
C ALA A 131 49.88 33.12 23.16
N ALA A 132 50.11 32.06 22.38
CA ALA A 132 51.43 31.44 22.28
C ALA A 132 52.46 32.38 21.62
N THR A 133 52.05 33.16 20.63
CA THR A 133 52.89 34.14 19.95
C THR A 133 53.30 35.27 20.90
N ASP A 134 52.35 35.79 21.67
CA ASP A 134 52.60 36.82 22.69
C ASP A 134 53.61 36.33 23.74
N GLU A 135 53.42 35.11 24.25
CA GLU A 135 54.34 34.49 25.23
C GLU A 135 55.76 34.33 24.66
N ILE A 136 55.88 33.86 23.41
CA ILE A 136 57.17 33.74 22.73
C ILE A 136 57.83 35.11 22.55
N SER A 137 57.06 36.15 22.17
CA SER A 137 57.58 37.50 21.99
C SER A 137 58.16 38.04 23.29
N ASN A 138 57.41 37.92 24.39
CA ASN A 138 57.86 38.34 25.73
C ASN A 138 59.14 37.60 26.15
N ALA A 139 59.20 36.28 25.96
CA ALA A 139 60.37 35.49 26.29
C ALA A 139 61.62 35.88 25.47
N VAL A 140 61.44 36.26 24.20
CA VAL A 140 62.53 36.76 23.34
C VAL A 140 63.01 38.14 23.78
N GLU A 141 62.10 39.03 24.17
CA GLU A 141 62.46 40.35 24.73
C GLU A 141 63.26 40.21 26.02
N ASP A 142 62.80 39.36 26.95
CA ASP A 142 63.52 39.07 28.20
C ASP A 142 64.92 38.51 27.95
N ALA A 143 65.03 37.54 27.03
CA ALA A 143 66.32 36.96 26.66
C ALA A 143 67.27 38.00 26.02
N THR A 144 66.73 38.90 25.19
CA THR A 144 67.51 39.97 24.56
C THR A 144 68.00 40.98 25.58
N ASN A 145 67.14 41.40 26.51
CA ASN A 145 67.51 42.31 27.60
C ASN A 145 68.60 41.71 28.49
N ALA A 146 68.45 40.43 28.89
CA ALA A 146 69.45 39.74 29.69
C ALA A 146 70.81 39.61 28.97
N LEU A 147 70.80 39.39 27.65
CA LEU A 147 72.02 39.38 26.85
C LEU A 147 72.67 40.76 26.77
N GLY A 148 71.87 41.83 26.63
CA GLY A 148 72.35 43.21 26.66
C GLY A 148 73.04 43.54 27.98
N ASP A 149 72.39 43.25 29.10
CA ASP A 149 72.96 43.47 30.45
C ASP A 149 74.29 42.72 30.64
N ALA A 150 74.38 41.48 30.13
CA ALA A 150 75.60 40.68 30.21
C ALA A 150 76.75 41.26 29.36
N LEU A 151 76.43 41.79 28.17
CA LEU A 151 77.41 42.45 27.30
C LEU A 151 77.91 43.78 27.89
N ASP A 152 77.02 44.59 28.45
CA ASP A 152 77.40 45.84 29.11
C ASP A 152 78.30 45.57 30.32
N SER A 153 77.97 44.56 31.13
CA SER A 153 78.82 44.14 32.24
C SER A 153 80.20 43.65 31.78
N LEU A 154 80.27 42.88 30.69
CA LEU A 154 81.54 42.41 30.14
C LEU A 154 82.40 43.57 29.62
N THR A 155 81.78 44.52 28.93
CA THR A 155 82.48 45.67 28.33
C THR A 155 82.99 46.62 29.41
N GLY A 156 82.19 46.90 30.44
CA GLY A 156 82.63 47.70 31.59
C GLY A 156 83.83 47.08 32.31
N ASN A 157 83.82 45.76 32.54
CA ASN A 157 84.97 45.06 33.12
C ASN A 157 86.22 45.12 32.23
N ALA A 158 86.04 45.12 30.90
CA ALA A 158 87.15 45.24 29.95
C ALA A 158 87.75 46.65 29.99
N ASP A 159 86.93 47.71 30.05
CA ASP A 159 87.42 49.08 30.17
C ASP A 159 88.17 49.31 31.49
N GLU A 160 87.65 48.80 32.63
CA GLU A 160 88.36 48.86 33.92
C GLU A 160 89.70 48.11 33.89
N ALA A 161 89.77 46.95 33.23
CA ALA A 161 91.01 46.21 33.08
C ALA A 161 92.03 46.93 32.19
N THR A 162 91.57 47.71 31.22
CA THR A 162 92.43 48.47 30.30
C THR A 162 92.96 49.73 30.98
N ASP A 163 92.13 50.43 31.74
CA ASP A 163 92.48 51.65 32.49
C ASP A 163 93.45 51.36 33.65
N ALA A 164 93.30 50.20 34.30
CA ALA A 164 94.27 49.71 35.28
C ALA A 164 95.65 49.39 34.67
N GLY A 165 95.71 49.00 33.39
CA GLY A 165 96.96 48.73 32.68
C GLY A 165 97.73 50.01 32.28
N GLU A 166 97.04 51.12 32.02
CA GLU A 166 97.68 52.41 31.68
C GLU A 166 98.22 53.14 32.92
N THR A 167 97.59 52.99 34.08
CA THR A 167 98.09 53.61 35.33
C THR A 167 99.37 52.94 35.85
N GLU A 168 99.54 51.63 35.63
CA GLU A 168 100.76 50.91 36.02
C GLU A 168 101.97 51.22 35.10
N ALA A 169 101.73 51.72 33.88
CA ALA A 169 102.77 52.14 32.94
C ALA A 169 103.26 53.59 33.14
N ALA A 170 102.52 54.43 33.88
CA ALA A 170 102.88 55.83 34.13
C ALA A 170 103.77 56.05 35.37
N ASP A 171 103.96 55.02 36.21
CA ASP A 171 104.76 55.07 37.45
C ASP A 171 106.10 54.29 37.33
N GLN A 172 106.52 53.95 36.11
CA GLN A 172 107.85 53.40 35.77
C GLN A 172 108.65 54.36 34.88
#